data_AF-A0A8C7PRU2-F1
#
_entry.id   AF-A0A8C7PRU2-F1
#
_cell.length_a   1.000
_cell.length_b   1.000
_cell.length_c   1.000
_cell.angle_alpha   90.00
_cell.angle_beta   90.00
_cell.angle_gamma   90.00
#
_symmetry.space_group_name_H-M   'P 1'
#
loop_
_entity.id
_entity.type
_entity.pdbx_description
1 polymer ?
#
loop_
_entity_poly.entity_id
_entity_poly.type
_entity_poly.pdbx_seq_one_letter_code
_entity_poly.pdbx_strand_id
1 'polypeptide(L)'
;MINTYQTSMPPPPIPPRLGSVSAPGPGHSKPLLRFLIGMIVLQMVLLLGGFTYLYHTDNKYHKELDSKYLDDMIILKRLEECEKDIQSVLDCKKLVEKYKSILAKVSQEEGRAAKLTGDGPSYGAMARMIVKQPVSGSPPTKYLEWNIGHSVRKNVQYYMSSWLKVLQPGDYNIYSQVAFSKWHPKTPLASRVKLRKGETGEEKDLMTAYCSLGDQDHTDVCTAFQGGVFSLEPDDQLSVWVTDPSLVNYEEGTTTFGLYKL
;
A
#
# COMPACT_ATOMS: atom_id res chain seq x y z
N MET A 1 80.76 -24.89 -35.13
CA MET A 1 79.45 -25.04 -34.43
C MET A 1 79.64 -24.42 -33.05
N ILE A 2 79.14 -23.22 -32.71
CA ILE A 2 77.73 -22.76 -32.61
C ILE A 2 76.90 -23.84 -31.91
N ASN A 3 76.34 -23.70 -30.71
CA ASN A 3 76.02 -22.53 -29.89
C ASN A 3 75.79 -22.94 -28.41
N THR A 4 76.00 -21.96 -27.50
CA THR A 4 75.21 -21.57 -26.29
C THR A 4 74.32 -22.62 -25.59
N TYR A 5 74.21 -22.71 -24.26
CA TYR A 5 73.86 -21.65 -23.32
C TYR A 5 74.47 -21.89 -21.93
N GLN A 6 75.27 -20.94 -21.44
CA GLN A 6 75.41 -20.73 -20.00
C GLN A 6 74.22 -19.91 -19.54
N THR A 7 73.25 -20.57 -18.91
CA THR A 7 72.13 -19.91 -18.24
C THR A 7 72.67 -19.27 -16.95
N SER A 8 73.37 -18.14 -17.08
CA SER A 8 73.60 -17.23 -15.96
C SER A 8 72.30 -16.50 -15.68
N MET A 9 71.40 -17.15 -14.94
CA MET A 9 70.23 -16.45 -14.41
C MET A 9 70.75 -15.36 -13.47
N PRO A 10 70.46 -14.07 -13.75
CA PRO A 10 70.73 -13.02 -12.78
C PRO A 10 69.95 -13.36 -11.50
N PRO A 11 70.53 -13.10 -10.31
CA PRO A 11 69.82 -13.32 -9.06
C PRO A 11 68.47 -12.58 -9.11
N PRO A 12 67.40 -13.18 -8.59
CA PRO A 12 66.09 -12.57 -8.61
C PRO A 12 66.17 -11.16 -7.99
N PRO A 13 65.46 -10.17 -8.55
CA PRO A 13 65.49 -8.82 -8.07
C PRO A 13 65.15 -8.81 -6.58
N ILE A 14 66.07 -8.29 -5.78
CA ILE A 14 65.85 -8.06 -4.35
C ILE A 14 64.59 -7.19 -4.27
N PRO A 15 63.53 -7.61 -3.54
CA PRO A 15 62.32 -6.80 -3.42
C PRO A 15 62.74 -5.41 -2.93
N PRO A 16 62.17 -4.33 -3.50
CA PRO A 16 62.52 -2.98 -3.08
C PRO A 16 62.42 -2.95 -1.56
N ARG A 17 63.56 -2.72 -0.88
CA ARG A 17 63.53 -2.36 0.52
C ARG A 17 62.51 -1.24 0.58
N LEU A 18 61.51 -1.41 1.45
CA LEU A 18 60.57 -0.35 1.82
C LEU A 18 61.42 0.74 2.49
N GLY A 19 62.21 1.46 1.70
CA GLY A 19 62.78 2.73 2.07
C GLY A 19 61.58 3.53 2.48
N SER A 20 61.58 3.95 3.74
CA SER A 20 60.64 4.86 4.36
C SER A 20 59.82 5.56 3.29
N VAL A 21 58.65 5.00 2.96
CA VAL A 21 57.61 5.79 2.33
C VAL A 21 57.26 6.71 3.47
N SER A 22 57.89 7.88 3.45
CA SER A 22 57.46 9.03 4.22
C SER A 22 55.95 9.06 4.00
N ALA A 23 55.19 8.76 5.05
CA ALA A 23 53.75 8.96 5.03
C ALA A 23 53.54 10.34 4.41
N PRO A 24 52.57 10.54 3.48
CA PRO A 24 52.29 11.86 2.96
C PRO A 24 52.18 12.78 4.18
N GLY A 25 53.16 13.68 4.34
CA GLY A 25 53.21 14.55 5.50
C GLY A 25 51.85 15.24 5.59
N PRO A 26 51.28 15.46 6.78
CA PRO A 26 49.89 15.90 6.93
C PRO A 26 49.67 17.14 6.07
N GLY A 27 49.13 16.90 4.87
CA GLY A 27 48.95 17.89 3.82
C GLY A 27 47.73 18.68 4.23
N HIS A 28 47.96 19.64 5.11
CA HIS A 28 46.92 20.32 5.85
C HIS A 28 46.24 21.32 4.89
N SER A 29 45.35 20.81 4.05
CA SER A 29 44.50 21.59 3.15
C SER A 29 43.41 22.29 3.96
N LYS A 30 43.83 23.23 4.82
CA LYS A 30 42.96 24.15 5.57
C LYS A 30 41.79 24.69 4.75
N PRO A 31 41.96 25.12 3.47
CA PRO A 31 40.83 25.63 2.70
C PRO A 31 39.80 24.53 2.34
N LEU A 32 40.26 23.32 2.01
CA LEU A 32 39.38 22.22 1.64
C LEU A 32 38.58 21.70 2.84
N LEU A 33 39.23 21.57 4.00
CA LEU A 33 38.56 21.21 5.24
C LEU A 33 37.52 22.26 5.65
N ARG A 34 37.85 23.57 5.54
CA ARG A 34 36.91 24.66 5.82
C ARG A 34 35.73 24.67 4.85
N PHE A 35 35.96 24.38 3.57
CA PHE A 35 34.91 24.27 2.57
C PHE A 35 33.96 23.09 2.87
N LEU A 36 34.50 21.91 3.19
CA LEU A 36 33.70 20.74 3.56
C LEU A 36 32.87 20.99 4.82
N ILE A 37 33.45 21.62 5.85
CA ILE A 37 32.70 22.02 7.06
C ILE A 37 31.57 22.98 6.70
N GLY A 38 31.83 23.98 5.85
CA GLY A 38 30.79 24.90 5.38
C GLY A 38 29.65 24.21 4.66
N MET A 39 29.95 23.26 3.77
CA MET A 39 28.95 22.47 3.04
C MET A 39 28.12 21.59 3.98
N ILE A 40 28.74 20.97 5.00
CA ILE A 40 28.03 20.15 5.98
C ILE A 40 27.09 21.02 6.81
N VAL A 41 27.55 22.18 7.28
CA VAL A 41 26.69 23.12 8.05
C VAL A 41 25.52 23.60 7.20
N LEU A 42 25.77 23.96 5.95
CA LEU A 42 24.72 24.35 5.00
C LEU A 42 23.70 23.22 4.79
N GLN A 43 24.18 21.99 4.60
CA GLN A 43 23.33 20.82 4.44
C GLN A 43 22.47 20.56 5.69
N MET A 44 23.04 20.71 6.90
CA MET A 44 22.29 20.57 8.15
C MET A 44 21.19 21.62 8.27
N VAL A 45 21.46 22.88 7.88
CA VAL A 45 20.46 23.95 7.87
C VAL A 45 19.36 23.66 6.86
N LEU A 46 19.69 23.19 5.66
CA LEU A 46 18.70 22.82 4.65
C LEU A 46 17.84 21.64 5.08
N LEU A 47 18.42 20.64 5.72
CA LEU A 47 17.67 19.48 6.23
C LEU A 47 16.76 19.87 7.40
N LEU A 48 17.23 20.66 8.36
CA LEU A 48 16.42 21.13 9.48
C LEU A 48 15.30 22.08 9.01
N GLY A 49 15.62 23.01 8.11
CA GLY A 49 14.63 23.90 7.48
C GLY A 49 13.60 23.14 6.65
N GLY A 50 14.04 22.18 5.84
CA GLY A 50 13.17 21.32 5.06
C GLY A 50 12.26 20.46 5.94
N PHE A 51 12.81 19.84 6.98
CA PHE A 51 12.03 19.02 7.91
C PHE A 51 11.01 19.85 8.70
N THR A 52 11.40 21.02 9.21
CA THR A 52 10.47 21.93 9.92
C THR A 52 9.37 22.46 8.99
N TYR A 53 9.71 22.80 7.74
CA TYR A 53 8.74 23.19 6.73
C TYR A 53 7.75 22.06 6.41
N LEU A 54 8.25 20.84 6.18
CA LEU A 54 7.42 19.67 5.91
C LEU A 54 6.55 19.33 7.12
N TYR A 55 7.10 19.35 8.33
CA TYR A 55 6.37 19.09 9.56
C TYR A 55 5.26 20.12 9.82
N HIS A 56 5.55 21.41 9.61
CA HIS A 56 4.54 22.45 9.75
C HIS A 56 3.45 22.35 8.67
N THR A 57 3.84 22.00 7.45
CA THR A 57 2.93 21.80 6.32
C THR A 57 2.01 20.60 6.56
N ASP A 58 2.57 19.47 6.97
CA ASP A 58 1.85 18.25 7.31
C ASP A 58 0.87 18.47 8.47
N ASN A 59 1.30 19.13 9.55
CA ASN A 59 0.43 19.46 10.68
C ASN A 59 -0.70 20.44 10.29
N LYS A 60 -0.44 21.37 9.35
CA LYS A 60 -1.47 22.25 8.81
C LYS A 60 -2.52 21.45 8.04
N TYR A 61 -2.09 20.51 7.20
CA TYR A 61 -3.00 19.63 6.46
C TYR A 61 -3.78 18.69 7.39
N HIS A 62 -3.15 18.12 8.41
CA HIS A 62 -3.83 17.27 9.39
C HIS A 62 -4.93 18.03 10.14
N LYS A 63 -4.66 19.27 10.59
CA LYS A 63 -5.68 20.09 11.26
C LYS A 63 -6.83 20.48 10.33
N GLU A 64 -6.52 20.80 9.07
CA GLU A 64 -7.53 21.14 8.07
C GLU A 64 -8.38 19.92 7.67
N LEU A 65 -7.76 18.75 7.60
CA LEU A 65 -8.44 17.47 7.37
C LEU A 65 -9.36 17.13 8.55
N ASP A 66 -8.85 17.12 9.78
CA ASP A 66 -9.65 16.80 10.97
C ASP A 66 -10.84 17.76 11.15
N SER A 67 -10.62 19.06 10.92
CA SER A 67 -11.70 20.07 10.98
C SER A 67 -12.76 19.80 9.91
N LYS A 68 -12.35 19.50 8.67
CA LYS A 68 -13.28 19.25 7.56
C LYS A 68 -14.07 17.95 7.75
N TYR A 69 -13.42 16.89 8.22
CA TYR A 69 -14.09 15.61 8.50
C TYR A 69 -15.09 15.72 9.65
N LEU A 70 -14.78 16.52 10.69
CA LEU A 70 -15.69 16.75 11.80
C LEU A 70 -16.95 17.52 11.36
N ASP A 71 -16.77 18.57 10.54
CA ASP A 71 -17.89 19.34 10.00
C ASP A 71 -18.77 18.50 9.06
N ASP A 72 -18.15 17.73 8.16
CA ASP A 72 -18.86 16.84 7.24
C ASP A 72 -19.66 15.75 8.01
N MET A 73 -19.08 15.20 9.09
CA MET A 73 -19.77 14.22 9.96
C MET A 73 -20.98 14.83 10.68
N ILE A 74 -20.89 16.08 11.15
CA ILE A 74 -22.00 16.79 11.81
C ILE A 74 -23.14 17.07 10.82
N ILE A 75 -22.81 17.43 9.58
CA ILE A 75 -23.80 17.70 8.52
C ILE A 75 -24.50 16.40 8.11
N LEU A 76 -23.76 15.30 7.91
CA LEU A 76 -24.33 14.00 7.56
C LEU A 76 -25.24 13.45 8.66
N LYS A 77 -24.84 13.58 9.92
CA LYS A 77 -25.66 13.16 11.07
C LYS A 77 -26.96 13.95 11.17
N ARG A 78 -26.93 15.28 10.91
CA ARG A 78 -28.14 16.11 10.85
C ARG A 78 -29.05 15.74 9.67
N LEU A 79 -28.48 15.36 8.52
CA LEU A 79 -29.26 14.89 7.36
C LEU A 79 -29.94 13.54 7.63
N GLU A 80 -29.24 12.61 8.30
CA GLU A 80 -29.79 11.32 8.72
C GLU A 80 -30.94 11.51 9.73
N GLU A 81 -30.80 12.46 10.66
CA GLU A 81 -31.81 12.80 11.65
C GLU A 81 -33.06 13.44 10.99
N CYS A 82 -32.87 14.20 9.92
CA CYS A 82 -33.96 14.74 9.11
C CYS A 82 -34.70 13.72 8.25
N GLU A 83 -34.07 12.60 7.90
CA GLU A 83 -34.75 11.50 7.21
C GLU A 83 -35.70 10.76 8.17
N LYS A 84 -35.32 10.67 9.45
CA LYS A 84 -36.06 9.93 10.48
C LYS A 84 -37.22 10.71 11.11
N ASP A 85 -37.12 12.04 11.18
CA ASP A 85 -38.17 12.87 11.79
C ASP A 85 -38.65 13.98 10.85
N ILE A 86 -39.71 13.68 10.10
CA ILE A 86 -40.34 14.59 9.13
C ILE A 86 -41.10 15.72 9.84
N GLN A 87 -41.34 15.66 11.16
CA GLN A 87 -42.28 16.56 11.86
C GLN A 87 -41.73 17.96 12.20
N SER A 88 -40.44 18.27 11.98
CA SER A 88 -39.94 19.66 11.91
C SER A 88 -39.99 20.19 10.46
N VAL A 89 -41.23 20.26 9.95
CA VAL A 89 -41.60 20.17 8.52
C VAL A 89 -41.10 21.30 7.59
N LEU A 90 -40.69 22.48 8.08
CA LEU A 90 -40.45 23.62 7.16
C LEU A 90 -38.98 23.84 6.75
N ASP A 91 -38.02 23.57 7.63
CA ASP A 91 -36.61 23.86 7.35
C ASP A 91 -35.86 22.67 6.73
N CYS A 92 -36.15 21.43 7.14
CA CYS A 92 -35.37 20.32 6.60
C CYS A 92 -35.75 19.93 5.17
N LYS A 93 -37.02 20.07 4.77
CA LYS A 93 -37.44 19.91 3.37
C LYS A 93 -36.74 20.92 2.45
N LYS A 94 -36.64 22.18 2.89
CA LYS A 94 -35.89 23.22 2.16
C LYS A 94 -34.39 22.91 2.10
N LEU A 95 -33.82 22.40 3.20
CA LEU A 95 -32.40 22.05 3.26
C LEU A 95 -32.06 20.90 2.31
N VAL A 96 -32.87 19.83 2.30
CA VAL A 96 -32.68 18.68 1.40
C VAL A 96 -32.80 19.09 -0.06
N GLU A 97 -33.81 19.90 -0.42
CA GLU A 97 -33.95 20.40 -1.79
C GLU A 97 -32.81 21.33 -2.20
N LYS A 98 -32.33 22.17 -1.28
CA LYS A 98 -31.14 23.01 -1.51
C LYS A 98 -29.90 22.15 -1.70
N TYR A 99 -29.73 21.08 -0.92
CA TYR A 99 -28.61 20.15 -1.04
C TYR A 99 -28.63 19.41 -2.38
N LYS A 100 -29.79 18.88 -2.81
CA LYS A 100 -29.98 18.28 -4.14
C LYS A 100 -29.63 19.28 -5.27
N SER A 101 -30.07 20.53 -5.14
CA SER A 101 -29.75 21.58 -6.11
C SER A 101 -28.26 21.90 -6.17
N ILE A 102 -27.58 21.91 -5.02
CA ILE A 102 -26.13 22.12 -4.94
C ILE A 102 -25.39 20.93 -5.57
N LEU A 103 -25.77 19.68 -5.26
CA LEU A 103 -25.16 18.50 -5.89
C LEU A 103 -25.31 18.51 -7.42
N ALA A 104 -26.47 18.89 -7.93
CA ALA A 104 -26.68 19.00 -9.37
C ALA A 104 -25.79 20.09 -10.00
N LYS A 105 -25.58 21.21 -9.32
CA LYS A 105 -24.68 22.28 -9.77
C LYS A 105 -23.22 21.88 -9.68
N VAL A 106 -22.82 21.16 -8.61
CA VAL A 106 -21.47 20.65 -8.43
C VAL A 106 -21.15 19.61 -9.49
N SER A 107 -22.05 18.67 -9.83
CA SER A 107 -21.78 17.70 -10.91
C SER A 107 -21.65 18.37 -12.29
N GLN A 108 -22.41 19.45 -12.53
CA GLN A 108 -22.35 20.21 -13.76
C GLN A 108 -21.05 21.04 -13.88
N GLU A 109 -20.59 21.63 -12.79
CA GLU A 109 -19.34 22.38 -12.74
C GLU A 109 -18.11 21.46 -12.69
N GLU A 110 -18.17 20.30 -12.02
CA GLU A 110 -17.14 19.26 -12.12
C GLU A 110 -17.01 18.73 -13.54
N GLY A 111 -18.13 18.49 -14.23
CA GLY A 111 -18.14 18.11 -15.65
C GLY A 111 -17.57 19.19 -16.58
N ARG A 112 -17.67 20.48 -16.21
CA ARG A 112 -17.06 21.60 -16.93
C ARG A 112 -15.57 21.79 -16.59
N ALA A 113 -15.21 21.64 -15.32
CA ALA A 113 -13.83 21.74 -14.84
C ALA A 113 -12.97 20.60 -15.41
N ALA A 114 -13.47 19.36 -15.39
CA ALA A 114 -12.81 18.20 -16.00
C ALA A 114 -12.59 18.38 -17.52
N LYS A 115 -13.47 19.11 -18.19
CA LYS A 115 -13.37 19.41 -19.62
C LYS A 115 -12.34 20.51 -19.94
N LEU A 116 -11.94 21.33 -18.96
CA LEU A 116 -11.06 22.48 -19.14
C LEU A 116 -9.62 22.26 -18.67
N THR A 117 -9.38 21.35 -17.71
CA THR A 117 -8.02 21.08 -17.21
C THR A 117 -7.25 20.02 -18.00
N GLY A 118 -7.90 19.39 -18.99
CA GLY A 118 -7.54 18.02 -19.36
C GLY A 118 -7.84 17.11 -18.16
N ASP A 119 -8.17 15.85 -18.43
CA ASP A 119 -8.28 14.87 -17.37
C ASP A 119 -6.90 14.82 -16.68
N GLY A 120 -6.78 15.45 -15.50
CA GLY A 120 -5.65 15.18 -14.61
C GLY A 120 -5.57 13.66 -14.45
N PRO A 121 -4.38 13.05 -14.32
CA PRO A 121 -4.20 11.62 -14.55
C PRO A 121 -5.33 10.84 -13.87
N SER A 122 -6.28 10.36 -14.69
CA SER A 122 -7.42 9.59 -14.23
C SER A 122 -6.81 8.30 -13.70
N TYR A 123 -6.52 8.28 -12.40
CA TYR A 123 -5.89 7.13 -11.79
C TYR A 123 -6.86 5.98 -11.98
N GLY A 124 -6.47 5.01 -12.80
CA GLY A 124 -7.20 3.76 -12.97
C GLY A 124 -7.52 3.15 -11.60
N ALA A 125 -8.66 2.48 -11.50
CA ALA A 125 -9.06 1.85 -10.25
C ALA A 125 -7.98 0.88 -9.76
N MET A 126 -7.59 1.01 -8.49
CA MET A 126 -6.51 0.22 -7.89
C MET A 126 -6.77 0.03 -6.40
N ALA A 127 -6.45 -1.15 -5.90
CA ALA A 127 -6.35 -1.44 -4.48
C ALA A 127 -5.14 -2.33 -4.18
N ARG A 128 -4.46 -2.06 -3.07
CA ARG A 128 -3.51 -2.95 -2.42
C ARG A 128 -3.86 -2.97 -0.93
N MET A 129 -4.31 -4.12 -0.48
CA MET A 129 -4.82 -4.35 0.86
C MET A 129 -3.78 -5.11 1.68
N ILE A 130 -3.54 -4.60 2.88
CA ILE A 130 -2.68 -5.23 3.89
C ILE A 130 -3.57 -5.91 4.91
N VAL A 131 -3.25 -7.14 5.29
CA VAL A 131 -4.05 -7.91 6.25
C VAL A 131 -4.12 -7.20 7.61
N LYS A 132 -5.30 -7.22 8.24
CA LYS A 132 -5.50 -6.73 9.60
C LYS A 132 -5.27 -7.87 10.59
N GLN A 133 -4.58 -7.58 11.69
CA GLN A 133 -4.44 -8.56 12.76
C GLN A 133 -5.80 -8.83 13.43
N PRO A 134 -6.14 -10.11 13.68
CA PRO A 134 -7.39 -10.47 14.33
C PRO A 134 -7.40 -9.96 15.77
N VAL A 135 -8.54 -9.41 16.20
CA VAL A 135 -8.73 -8.97 17.59
C VAL A 135 -9.13 -10.18 18.44
N SER A 136 -8.50 -10.33 19.60
CA SER A 136 -8.82 -11.43 20.52
C SER A 136 -10.31 -11.41 20.89
N GLY A 137 -11.02 -12.52 20.65
CA GLY A 137 -12.45 -12.65 20.94
C GLY A 137 -13.41 -12.31 19.80
N SER A 138 -12.93 -11.91 18.61
CA SER A 138 -13.80 -11.80 17.43
C SER A 138 -14.25 -13.20 16.95
N PRO A 139 -15.50 -13.36 16.48
CA PRO A 139 -15.93 -14.62 15.89
C PRO A 139 -15.04 -14.99 14.71
N PRO A 140 -14.65 -16.27 14.56
CA PRO A 140 -13.78 -16.69 13.47
C PRO A 140 -14.54 -16.55 12.14
N THR A 141 -14.15 -15.58 11.33
CA THR A 141 -14.61 -15.47 9.94
C THR A 141 -13.56 -16.10 9.05
N LYS A 142 -13.96 -16.84 8.02
CA LYS A 142 -13.00 -17.41 7.05
C LYS A 142 -12.47 -16.38 6.04
N TYR A 143 -12.94 -15.14 6.15
CA TYR A 143 -12.57 -14.04 5.28
C TYR A 143 -11.50 -13.19 5.94
N LEU A 144 -10.48 -12.82 5.18
CA LEU A 144 -9.46 -11.92 5.67
C LEU A 144 -10.02 -10.50 5.79
N GLU A 145 -9.68 -9.82 6.88
CA GLU A 145 -9.95 -8.40 7.08
C GLU A 145 -8.75 -7.56 6.68
N TRP A 146 -8.99 -6.31 6.28
CA TRP A 146 -7.94 -5.43 5.76
C TRP A 146 -7.68 -4.21 6.65
N ASN A 147 -6.41 -3.90 6.89
CA ASN A 147 -5.97 -2.73 7.62
C ASN A 147 -5.99 -1.51 6.69
N ILE A 148 -7.02 -0.68 6.81
CA ILE A 148 -7.22 0.47 5.92
C ILE A 148 -6.14 1.54 6.08
N GLY A 149 -5.52 1.68 7.26
CA GLY A 149 -4.45 2.67 7.46
C GLY A 149 -3.17 2.35 6.67
N HIS A 150 -2.92 1.07 6.41
CA HIS A 150 -1.73 0.59 5.67
C HIS A 150 -2.07 0.13 4.24
N SER A 151 -3.35 0.19 3.86
CA SER A 151 -3.84 -0.20 2.54
C SER A 151 -3.95 1.01 1.61
N VAL A 152 -3.72 0.82 0.32
CA VAL A 152 -3.88 1.84 -0.71
C VAL A 152 -5.12 1.54 -1.52
N ARG A 153 -5.99 2.52 -1.72
CA ARG A 153 -7.19 2.39 -2.55
C ARG A 153 -7.43 3.66 -3.36
N LYS A 154 -7.78 3.49 -4.63
CA LYS A 154 -8.19 4.55 -5.56
C LYS A 154 -9.33 4.01 -6.41
N ASN A 155 -10.48 4.68 -6.43
CA ASN A 155 -11.66 4.27 -7.21
C ASN A 155 -12.13 2.82 -6.94
N VAL A 156 -11.93 2.33 -5.71
CA VAL A 156 -12.37 1.02 -5.20
C VAL A 156 -12.94 1.20 -3.80
N GLN A 157 -14.17 0.73 -3.56
CA GLN A 157 -14.82 0.81 -2.27
C GLN A 157 -14.43 -0.37 -1.36
N TYR A 158 -14.50 -0.15 -0.06
CA TYR A 158 -14.29 -1.17 0.97
C TYR A 158 -15.58 -1.37 1.73
N TYR A 159 -15.96 -2.63 1.90
CA TYR A 159 -17.27 -3.03 2.40
C TYR A 159 -17.15 -4.17 3.41
N MET A 160 -17.95 -4.12 4.48
CA MET A 160 -18.03 -5.16 5.52
C MET A 160 -16.67 -5.70 6.00
N SER A 161 -15.69 -4.82 6.17
CA SER A 161 -14.35 -5.15 6.69
C SER A 161 -13.49 -6.18 5.90
N SER A 162 -14.00 -6.79 4.83
CA SER A 162 -13.29 -7.85 4.08
C SER A 162 -13.44 -7.72 2.57
N TRP A 163 -14.46 -7.02 2.09
CA TRP A 163 -14.82 -6.99 0.68
C TRP A 163 -14.34 -5.71 0.01
N LEU A 164 -13.83 -5.86 -1.22
CA LEU A 164 -13.59 -4.75 -2.14
C LEU A 164 -14.70 -4.69 -3.16
N LYS A 165 -15.25 -3.50 -3.39
CA LYS A 165 -16.32 -3.27 -4.36
C LYS A 165 -15.81 -2.43 -5.52
N VAL A 166 -16.00 -2.97 -6.72
CA VAL A 166 -15.59 -2.34 -7.99
C VAL A 166 -16.61 -1.27 -8.36
N LEU A 167 -16.11 -0.09 -8.77
CA LEU A 167 -16.96 1.05 -9.14
C LEU A 167 -17.08 1.25 -10.65
N GLN A 168 -16.09 0.76 -11.40
CA GLN A 168 -16.01 0.96 -12.85
C GLN A 168 -15.89 -0.38 -13.55
N PRO A 169 -16.60 -0.59 -14.67
CA PRO A 169 -16.42 -1.80 -15.45
C PRO A 169 -15.04 -1.80 -16.12
N GLY A 170 -14.54 -2.99 -16.40
CA GLY A 170 -13.34 -3.19 -17.20
C GLY A 170 -12.59 -4.46 -16.84
N ASP A 171 -11.43 -4.63 -17.46
CA ASP A 171 -10.53 -5.74 -17.15
C ASP A 171 -9.58 -5.32 -16.02
N TYR A 172 -9.46 -6.20 -15.03
CA TYR A 172 -8.63 -5.99 -13.86
C TYR A 172 -7.60 -7.10 -13.75
N ASN A 173 -6.35 -6.72 -13.50
CA ASN A 173 -5.39 -7.66 -12.94
C ASN A 173 -5.65 -7.77 -11.44
N ILE A 174 -5.96 -8.97 -10.97
CA ILE A 174 -6.26 -9.28 -9.57
C ILE A 174 -5.19 -10.23 -9.07
N TYR A 175 -4.65 -9.98 -7.88
CA TYR A 175 -3.68 -10.86 -7.25
C TYR A 175 -3.97 -11.04 -5.75
N SER A 176 -3.59 -12.19 -5.22
CA SER A 176 -3.64 -12.50 -3.80
C SER A 176 -2.40 -13.29 -3.40
N GLN A 177 -1.83 -12.90 -2.26
CA GLN A 177 -0.74 -13.57 -1.59
C GLN A 177 -1.17 -13.86 -0.16
N VAL A 178 -1.16 -15.12 0.24
CA VAL A 178 -1.46 -15.51 1.63
C VAL A 178 -0.34 -16.40 2.12
N ALA A 179 0.34 -15.96 3.18
CA ALA A 179 1.36 -16.74 3.86
C ALA A 179 0.71 -17.51 5.02
N PHE A 180 1.00 -18.80 5.11
CA PHE A 180 0.62 -19.65 6.24
C PHE A 180 1.88 -19.99 7.04
N SER A 181 1.75 -20.04 8.36
CA SER A 181 2.84 -20.38 9.31
C SER A 181 2.57 -21.66 10.12
N LYS A 182 1.38 -22.24 9.93
CA LYS A 182 0.95 -23.44 10.63
C LYS A 182 0.26 -24.37 9.65
N TRP A 183 0.49 -25.67 9.83
CA TRP A 183 -0.15 -26.71 9.06
C TRP A 183 -1.57 -27.00 9.58
N HIS A 184 -2.37 -27.71 8.78
CA HIS A 184 -3.70 -28.15 9.19
C HIS A 184 -3.84 -29.68 9.02
N PRO A 185 -4.37 -30.41 10.03
CA PRO A 185 -4.31 -31.88 10.07
C PRO A 185 -5.19 -32.63 9.08
N LYS A 186 -6.23 -31.98 8.55
CA LYS A 186 -7.27 -32.67 7.77
C LYS A 186 -7.54 -32.07 6.39
N THR A 187 -7.07 -30.85 6.15
CA THR A 187 -7.44 -30.10 4.94
C THR A 187 -6.26 -29.27 4.47
N PRO A 188 -6.07 -29.14 3.15
CA PRO A 188 -5.00 -28.32 2.61
C PRO A 188 -5.19 -26.85 2.97
N LEU A 189 -4.09 -26.11 3.06
CA LEU A 189 -4.10 -24.67 3.27
C LEU A 189 -4.46 -24.04 1.92
N ALA A 190 -5.68 -23.50 1.84
CA ALA A 190 -6.23 -22.94 0.62
C ALA A 190 -6.43 -21.43 0.80
N SER A 191 -6.08 -20.68 -0.24
CA SER A 191 -6.42 -19.27 -0.42
C SER A 191 -7.31 -19.14 -1.65
N ARG A 192 -8.49 -18.56 -1.50
CA ARG A 192 -9.46 -18.40 -2.58
C ARG A 192 -9.85 -16.95 -2.72
N VAL A 193 -9.78 -16.42 -3.94
CA VAL A 193 -10.41 -15.14 -4.26
C VAL A 193 -11.87 -15.42 -4.59
N LYS A 194 -12.77 -14.86 -3.77
CA LYS A 194 -14.21 -14.96 -3.93
C LYS A 194 -14.73 -13.77 -4.73
N LEU A 195 -15.67 -14.02 -5.62
CA LEU A 195 -16.43 -13.01 -6.35
C LEU A 195 -17.92 -13.18 -6.05
N ARG A 196 -18.62 -12.07 -5.82
CA ARG A 196 -20.10 -12.05 -5.80
C ARG A 196 -20.62 -10.84 -6.58
N LYS A 197 -21.79 -11.03 -7.21
CA LYS A 197 -22.52 -10.00 -7.96
C LYS A 197 -23.38 -9.20 -6.98
N GLY A 198 -22.84 -8.12 -6.40
CA GLY A 198 -23.51 -7.34 -5.36
C GLY A 198 -23.64 -8.07 -4.01
N GLU A 199 -24.37 -7.46 -3.07
CA GLU A 199 -24.43 -7.91 -1.67
C GLU A 199 -25.18 -9.23 -1.46
N THR A 200 -26.23 -9.47 -2.27
CA THR A 200 -27.09 -10.66 -2.21
C THR A 200 -26.74 -11.71 -3.27
N GLY A 201 -25.70 -11.47 -4.07
CA GLY A 201 -25.26 -12.37 -5.12
C GLY A 201 -24.65 -13.66 -4.58
N GLU A 202 -24.75 -14.72 -5.36
CA GLU A 202 -24.07 -15.99 -5.09
C GLU A 202 -22.54 -15.80 -5.11
N GLU A 203 -21.86 -16.34 -4.10
CA GLU A 203 -20.39 -16.33 -4.02
C GLU A 203 -19.78 -17.43 -4.88
N LYS A 204 -18.82 -17.07 -5.73
CA LYS A 204 -18.10 -17.98 -6.62
C LYS A 204 -16.60 -17.88 -6.39
N ASP A 205 -15.90 -19.00 -6.57
CA ASP A 205 -14.43 -19.04 -6.54
C ASP A 205 -13.90 -18.49 -7.88
N LEU A 206 -13.26 -17.32 -7.83
CA LEU A 206 -12.61 -16.71 -9.00
C LEU A 206 -11.24 -17.31 -9.26
N MET A 207 -10.47 -17.51 -8.18
CA MET A 207 -9.16 -18.16 -8.19
C MET A 207 -9.00 -18.98 -6.93
N THR A 208 -8.22 -20.06 -7.02
CA THR A 208 -7.84 -20.88 -5.87
C THR A 208 -6.38 -21.27 -5.96
N ALA A 209 -5.65 -21.06 -4.87
CA ALA A 209 -4.29 -21.53 -4.68
C ALA A 209 -4.20 -22.37 -3.42
N TYR A 210 -3.32 -23.37 -3.46
CA TYR A 210 -3.04 -24.25 -2.34
C TYR A 210 -1.58 -24.13 -1.95
N CYS A 211 -1.33 -24.42 -0.68
CA CYS A 211 -0.04 -24.48 -0.07
C CYS A 211 -0.05 -25.63 0.95
N SER A 212 1.10 -26.26 1.15
CA SER A 212 1.25 -27.39 2.06
C SER A 212 2.39 -27.12 3.02
N LEU A 213 2.13 -27.30 4.31
CA LEU A 213 3.12 -27.29 5.37
C LEU A 213 3.12 -28.65 6.06
N GLY A 214 4.31 -29.12 6.43
CA GLY A 214 4.47 -30.33 7.23
C GLY A 214 4.18 -30.08 8.71
N ASP A 215 3.92 -31.17 9.43
CA ASP A 215 3.68 -31.13 10.89
C ASP A 215 4.95 -30.79 11.70
N GLN A 216 6.13 -31.02 11.11
CA GLN A 216 7.36 -31.13 11.89
C GLN A 216 8.12 -29.83 12.18
N ASP A 217 7.81 -28.71 11.52
CA ASP A 217 8.54 -27.46 11.73
C ASP A 217 7.63 -26.25 11.96
N HIS A 218 7.70 -25.69 13.18
CA HIS A 218 6.91 -24.53 13.59
C HIS A 218 7.42 -23.20 13.01
N THR A 219 8.56 -23.22 12.32
CA THR A 219 9.16 -22.05 11.67
C THR A 219 8.92 -21.99 10.17
N ASP A 220 8.36 -23.05 9.57
CA ASP A 220 8.13 -23.09 8.14
C ASP A 220 6.99 -22.16 7.73
N VAL A 221 7.24 -21.38 6.68
CA VAL A 221 6.25 -20.51 6.06
C VAL A 221 6.04 -20.98 4.63
N CYS A 222 4.77 -21.07 4.23
CA CYS A 222 4.41 -21.40 2.86
C CYS A 222 3.39 -20.38 2.35
N THR A 223 3.61 -19.92 1.12
CA THR A 223 2.83 -18.82 0.53
C THR A 223 2.01 -19.34 -0.64
N ALA A 224 0.69 -19.17 -0.57
CA ALA A 224 -0.20 -19.36 -1.70
C ALA A 224 -0.32 -18.03 -2.46
N PHE A 225 0.23 -17.99 -3.67
CA PHE A 225 0.10 -16.85 -4.58
C PHE A 225 -0.78 -17.21 -5.77
N GLN A 226 -1.65 -16.28 -6.15
CA GLN A 226 -2.50 -16.39 -7.32
C GLN A 226 -2.69 -15.01 -7.95
N GLY A 227 -2.79 -14.97 -9.27
CA GLY A 227 -3.17 -13.76 -9.98
C GLY A 227 -3.62 -14.05 -11.40
N GLY A 228 -4.43 -13.14 -11.93
CA GLY A 228 -5.02 -13.29 -13.26
C GLY A 228 -5.75 -12.03 -13.70
N VAL A 229 -6.21 -12.02 -14.94
CA VAL A 229 -6.99 -10.92 -15.52
C VAL A 229 -8.46 -11.33 -15.62
N PHE A 230 -9.35 -10.47 -15.12
CA PHE A 230 -10.78 -10.74 -15.08
C PHE A 230 -11.58 -9.50 -15.45
N SER A 231 -12.63 -9.69 -16.23
CA SER A 231 -13.61 -8.64 -16.52
C SER A 231 -14.57 -8.50 -15.35
N LEU A 232 -14.65 -7.29 -14.79
CA LEU A 232 -15.52 -6.97 -13.66
C LEU A 232 -16.55 -5.91 -14.08
N GLU A 233 -17.72 -6.00 -13.47
CA GLU A 233 -18.82 -5.06 -13.62
C GLU A 233 -18.88 -4.12 -12.41
N PRO A 234 -19.59 -2.97 -12.51
CA PRO A 234 -19.87 -2.15 -11.34
C PRO A 234 -20.61 -2.96 -10.28
N ASP A 235 -20.32 -2.69 -9.02
CA ASP A 235 -20.87 -3.37 -7.86
C ASP A 235 -20.40 -4.82 -7.63
N ASP A 236 -19.56 -5.37 -8.50
CA ASP A 236 -18.88 -6.64 -8.24
C ASP A 236 -18.03 -6.54 -6.97
N GLN A 237 -18.12 -7.56 -6.12
CA GLN A 237 -17.40 -7.60 -4.86
C GLN A 237 -16.42 -8.76 -4.78
N LEU A 238 -15.22 -8.47 -4.30
CA LEU A 238 -14.12 -9.41 -4.17
C LEU A 238 -13.66 -9.52 -2.73
N SER A 239 -13.32 -10.73 -2.29
CA SER A 239 -12.75 -10.98 -0.97
C SER A 239 -11.80 -12.17 -1.00
N VAL A 240 -10.96 -12.30 0.04
CA VAL A 240 -10.05 -13.45 0.19
C VAL A 240 -10.55 -14.35 1.30
N TRP A 241 -10.83 -15.59 0.93
CA TRP A 241 -11.23 -16.67 1.82
C TRP A 241 -10.03 -17.59 2.07
N VAL A 242 -9.89 -18.08 3.30
CA VAL A 242 -8.85 -19.05 3.68
C VAL A 242 -9.43 -20.24 4.44
N THR A 243 -8.73 -21.37 4.41
CA THR A 243 -9.13 -22.59 5.14
C THR A 243 -9.37 -22.30 6.63
N ASP A 244 -8.38 -21.68 7.27
CA ASP A 244 -8.40 -21.28 8.67
C ASP A 244 -7.53 -20.03 8.85
N PRO A 245 -8.10 -18.88 9.25
CA PRO A 245 -7.35 -17.65 9.48
C PRO A 245 -6.33 -17.75 10.60
N SER A 246 -6.52 -18.63 11.60
CA SER A 246 -5.59 -18.78 12.73
C SER A 246 -4.22 -19.34 12.35
N LEU A 247 -4.12 -19.86 11.12
CA LEU A 247 -2.90 -20.42 10.52
C LEU A 247 -2.18 -19.43 9.61
N VAL A 248 -2.81 -18.30 9.29
CA VAL A 248 -2.27 -17.25 8.44
C VAL A 248 -1.18 -16.47 9.20
N ASN A 249 -0.12 -16.13 8.49
CA ASN A 249 0.89 -15.19 8.97
C ASN A 249 0.39 -13.75 8.71
N TYR A 250 0.27 -12.99 9.80
CA TYR A 250 -0.19 -11.60 9.81
C TYR A 250 0.95 -10.58 9.91
N GLU A 251 2.19 -11.02 9.75
CA GLU A 251 3.34 -10.13 9.59
C GLU A 251 3.13 -9.24 8.35
N GLU A 252 3.47 -7.96 8.51
CA GLU A 252 3.19 -6.95 7.50
C GLU A 252 3.86 -7.30 6.16
N GLY A 253 3.07 -7.32 5.08
CA GLY A 253 3.57 -7.60 3.73
C GLY A 253 3.63 -9.08 3.34
N THR A 254 3.41 -10.02 4.26
CA THR A 254 3.39 -11.46 3.94
C THR A 254 2.04 -11.90 3.36
N THR A 255 0.95 -11.28 3.81
CA THR A 255 -0.41 -11.52 3.33
C THR A 255 -1.02 -10.25 2.76
N THR A 256 -1.29 -10.25 1.45
CA THR A 256 -1.79 -9.09 0.69
C THR A 256 -2.82 -9.48 -0.36
N PHE A 257 -3.69 -8.53 -0.70
CA PHE A 257 -4.68 -8.69 -1.75
C PHE A 257 -4.77 -7.40 -2.57
N GLY A 258 -4.84 -7.49 -3.88
CA GLY A 258 -4.92 -6.29 -4.69
C GLY A 258 -5.52 -6.51 -6.06
N LEU A 259 -5.84 -5.38 -6.66
CA LEU A 259 -6.32 -5.30 -8.02
C LEU A 259 -5.93 -3.96 -8.64
N TYR A 260 -5.81 -3.92 -9.96
CA TYR A 260 -5.74 -2.68 -10.70
C TYR A 260 -6.37 -2.86 -12.09
N LYS A 261 -7.06 -1.81 -12.55
CA LYS A 261 -7.68 -1.74 -13.86
C LYS A 261 -6.62 -1.63 -14.95
N LEU A 262 -6.79 -2.38 -16.03
CA LEU A 262 -5.96 -2.36 -17.23
C LEU A 262 -6.36 -1.24 -18.20
#